data_AF-A0A0H2X9W9-F1
#
_entry.id   AF-A0A0H2X9W9-F1
#
_cell.length_a   1.000
_cell.length_b   1.000
_cell.length_c   1.000
_cell.angle_alpha   90.00
_cell.angle_beta   90.00
_cell.angle_gamma   90.00
#
_symmetry.space_group_name_H-M   'P 1'
#
loop_
_entity.id
_entity.type
_entity.pdbx_description
1 polymer ?
#
loop_
_entity_poly.entity_id
_entity_poly.type
_entity_poly.pdbx_seq_one_letter_code
_entity_poly.pdbx_strand_id
1 'polypeptide(L)'
;MPLPGGTLWQSLPSGRCMATMNISLPDELKEFVDQQVLEHAYGSSSEYLRELIRMQRDAQSLRALLLDGAESGPAVAMEADFFDSMRARARQRAAGK
;
A
#
# COMPACT_ATOMS: atom_id res chain seq x y z
N MET A 1 1.07 -1.91 51.75
CA MET A 1 0.92 -0.74 50.86
C MET A 1 2.29 -0.23 50.49
N PRO A 2 2.79 -0.48 49.27
CA PRO A 2 4.09 0.00 48.83
C PRO A 2 3.96 1.24 47.94
N LEU A 3 4.90 2.17 48.08
CA LEU A 3 5.24 3.15 47.06
C LEU A 3 6.51 2.64 46.34
N PRO A 4 6.51 2.48 45.01
CA PRO A 4 7.72 2.48 44.19
C PRO A 4 7.68 3.70 43.24
N GLY A 5 8.75 4.45 43.01
CA GLY A 5 10.10 3.96 42.73
C GLY A 5 10.29 3.90 41.21
N GLY A 6 10.74 5.02 40.64
CA GLY A 6 11.41 5.20 39.34
C GLY A 6 11.01 4.34 38.13
N THR A 7 10.49 4.97 37.08
CA THR A 7 11.12 4.94 35.75
C THR A 7 10.50 6.00 34.85
N LEU A 8 11.29 7.04 34.60
CA LEU A 8 11.09 8.07 33.61
C LEU A 8 11.27 7.44 32.21
N TRP A 9 10.18 7.09 31.52
CA TRP A 9 10.24 6.78 30.09
C TRP A 9 10.35 8.09 29.30
N GLN A 10 11.58 8.50 29.02
CA GLN A 10 11.86 9.60 28.09
C GLN A 10 11.29 9.23 26.71
N SER A 11 10.49 10.14 26.14
CA SER A 11 10.07 10.09 24.75
C SER A 11 11.30 10.25 23.85
N LEU A 12 11.73 9.17 23.22
CA LEU A 12 12.67 9.23 22.10
C LEU A 12 11.92 9.58 20.80
N PRO A 13 12.54 10.35 19.89
CA PRO A 13 11.91 10.76 18.65
C PRO A 13 11.58 9.52 17.82
N SER A 14 10.33 9.40 17.38
CA SER A 14 9.80 8.29 16.60
C SER A 14 10.43 8.22 15.20
N GLY A 15 11.68 7.80 15.12
CA GLY A 15 12.24 7.22 13.91
C GLY A 15 11.45 5.94 13.61
N ARG A 16 10.78 5.89 12.45
CA ARG A 16 9.96 4.78 11.95
C ARG A 16 10.36 3.41 12.53
N CYS A 17 9.69 2.98 13.60
CA CYS A 17 9.81 1.61 14.08
C CYS A 17 9.13 0.71 13.04
N MET A 18 9.88 -0.24 12.47
CA MET A 18 9.26 -1.36 11.77
C MET A 18 8.43 -2.15 12.80
N ALA A 19 7.13 -2.24 12.58
CA ALA A 19 6.29 -3.13 13.39
C ALA A 19 6.66 -4.58 13.02
N THR A 20 7.14 -5.35 13.99
CA THR A 20 7.47 -6.77 13.81
C THR A 20 6.20 -7.60 13.98
N MET A 21 5.94 -8.53 13.06
CA MET A 21 4.81 -9.45 13.13
C MET A 21 5.32 -10.89 12.93
N ASN A 22 5.09 -11.75 13.92
CA ASN A 22 5.46 -13.17 13.84
C ASN A 22 4.32 -13.96 13.21
N ILE A 23 4.64 -14.84 12.25
CA ILE A 23 3.66 -15.66 11.54
C ILE A 23 4.15 -17.10 11.54
N SER A 24 3.29 -18.03 11.91
CA SER A 24 3.53 -19.48 11.74
C SER A 24 2.88 -19.95 10.46
N LEU A 25 3.62 -20.71 9.66
CA LEU A 25 3.16 -21.27 8.39
C LEU A 25 3.27 -22.80 8.44
N PRO A 26 2.35 -23.56 7.82
CA PRO A 26 2.56 -24.95 7.46
C PRO A 26 3.82 -25.13 6.60
N ASP A 27 4.45 -26.30 6.66
CA ASP A 27 5.70 -26.59 5.97
C ASP A 27 5.61 -26.32 4.45
N GLU A 28 4.52 -26.72 3.81
CA GLU A 28 4.27 -26.48 2.38
C GLU A 28 4.30 -24.99 2.02
N LEU A 29 3.73 -24.12 2.86
CA LEU A 29 3.73 -22.68 2.63
C LEU A 29 5.09 -22.06 2.90
N LYS A 30 5.85 -22.60 3.85
CA LYS A 30 7.23 -22.17 4.11
C LYS A 30 8.12 -22.48 2.91
N GLU A 31 8.05 -23.69 2.37
CA GLU A 31 8.83 -24.11 1.20
C GLU A 31 8.52 -23.23 -0.02
N PHE A 32 7.24 -22.94 -0.26
CA PHE A 32 6.84 -22.02 -1.31
C PHE A 32 7.46 -20.62 -1.12
N VAL A 33 7.38 -20.05 0.09
CA VAL A 33 7.97 -18.74 0.39
C VAL A 33 9.49 -18.75 0.18
N ASP A 34 10.18 -19.80 0.60
CA ASP A 34 11.63 -19.91 0.46
C ASP A 34 12.04 -19.98 -1.02
N GLN A 35 11.28 -20.68 -1.86
CA GLN A 35 11.50 -20.69 -3.32
C GLN A 35 11.35 -19.28 -3.91
N GLN A 36 10.29 -18.57 -3.54
CA GLN A 36 10.05 -17.21 -4.03
C GLN A 36 11.16 -16.23 -3.59
N VAL A 37 11.69 -16.39 -2.39
CA VAL A 37 12.83 -15.61 -1.91
C VAL A 37 14.07 -15.82 -2.78
N LEU A 38 14.37 -17.08 -3.15
CA LEU A 38 15.49 -17.41 -4.02
C LEU A 38 15.31 -16.94 -5.46
N GLU A 39 14.13 -17.20 -6.05
CA GLU A 39 13.82 -16.88 -7.46
C GLU A 39 13.79 -15.37 -7.72
N HIS A 40 13.26 -14.60 -6.77
CA HIS A 40 13.09 -13.15 -6.90
C HIS A 40 14.14 -12.34 -6.14
N ALA A 41 15.20 -13.00 -5.65
CA ALA A 41 16.34 -12.39 -4.96
C ALA A 41 15.95 -11.50 -3.77
N TYR A 42 14.91 -11.89 -3.01
CA TYR A 42 14.58 -11.23 -1.75
C TYR A 42 15.63 -11.56 -0.69
N GLY A 43 15.88 -10.63 0.23
CA GLY A 43 16.82 -10.83 1.34
C GLY A 43 16.24 -11.65 2.49
N SER A 44 14.92 -11.83 2.56
CA SER A 44 14.25 -12.64 3.58
C SER A 44 12.80 -12.97 3.23
N SER A 45 12.24 -14.00 3.89
CA SER A 45 10.81 -14.32 3.83
C SER A 45 9.93 -13.14 4.28
N SER A 46 10.35 -12.38 5.30
CA SER A 46 9.64 -11.19 5.76
C SER A 46 9.64 -10.05 4.74
N GLU A 47 10.62 -9.99 3.84
CA GLU A 47 10.65 -9.04 2.74
C GLU A 47 9.65 -9.44 1.66
N TYR A 48 9.70 -10.70 1.21
CA TYR A 48 8.73 -11.23 0.26
C TYR A 48 7.28 -11.02 0.73
N LEU A 49 6.98 -11.38 1.98
CA LEU A 49 5.63 -11.21 2.53
C LEU A 49 5.19 -9.74 2.61
N ARG A 50 6.11 -8.81 2.90
CA ARG A 50 5.79 -7.36 2.90
C ARG A 50 5.41 -6.87 1.52
N GLU A 51 6.15 -7.29 0.48
CA GLU A 51 5.80 -6.95 -0.90
C GLU A 51 4.49 -7.59 -1.32
N LEU A 52 4.25 -8.85 -0.96
CA LEU A 52 2.99 -9.53 -1.25
C LEU A 52 1.79 -8.79 -0.63
N ILE A 53 1.92 -8.31 0.61
CA ILE A 53 0.88 -7.51 1.28
C ILE A 53 0.66 -6.16 0.56
N ARG A 54 1.72 -5.51 0.09
CA ARG A 54 1.61 -4.26 -0.69
C ARG A 54 0.86 -4.50 -2.00
N MET A 55 1.24 -5.53 -2.75
CA MET A 55 0.57 -5.91 -3.99
C MET A 55 -0.91 -6.21 -3.76
N GLN A 56 -1.24 -6.94 -2.69
CA GLN A 56 -2.63 -7.25 -2.35
C GLN A 56 -3.43 -6.00 -2.00
N ARG A 57 -2.85 -5.07 -1.24
CA ARG A 57 -3.49 -3.78 -0.92
C ARG A 57 -3.73 -2.94 -2.18
N ASP A 58 -2.77 -2.92 -3.10
CA ASP A 58 -2.89 -2.15 -4.34
C ASP A 58 -3.95 -2.76 -5.27
N ALA A 59 -4.02 -4.10 -5.35
CA ALA A 59 -5.06 -4.81 -6.08
C ALA A 59 -6.47 -4.52 -5.50
N GLN A 60 -6.61 -4.50 -4.17
CA GLN A 60 -7.86 -4.11 -3.52
C GLN A 60 -8.25 -2.67 -3.85
N SER A 61 -7.28 -1.76 -3.84
CA SER A 61 -7.49 -0.35 -4.17
C SER A 61 -7.93 -0.17 -5.63
N LEU A 62 -7.27 -0.88 -6.56
CA LEU A 62 -7.65 -0.88 -7.97
C LEU A 62 -9.06 -1.44 -8.18
N ARG A 63 -9.40 -2.53 -7.50
CA ARG A 63 -10.75 -3.13 -7.57
C ARG A 63 -11.82 -2.14 -7.13
N ALA A 64 -11.59 -1.38 -6.06
CA ALA A 64 -12.51 -0.34 -5.62
C ALA A 64 -12.71 0.73 -6.69
N LEU A 65 -11.64 1.25 -7.28
CA LEU A 65 -11.73 2.25 -8.36
C LEU A 65 -12.48 1.75 -9.60
N LEU A 66 -12.31 0.47 -9.96
CA LEU A 66 -13.04 -0.12 -11.08
C LEU A 66 -14.54 -0.24 -10.80
N LEU A 67 -14.92 -0.57 -9.56
CA LEU A 67 -16.33 -0.60 -9.15
C LEU A 67 -16.92 0.81 -9.15
N ASP A 68 -16.22 1.78 -8.57
CA ASP A 68 -16.64 3.20 -8.61
C ASP A 68 -16.81 3.68 -10.06
N GLY A 69 -15.90 3.29 -10.96
CA GLY A 69 -15.98 3.58 -12.38
C GLY A 69 -17.17 2.91 -13.07
N ALA A 70 -17.45 1.65 -12.75
CA ALA A 70 -18.62 0.93 -13.29
C ALA A 70 -19.94 1.53 -12.79
N GLU A 71 -19.96 2.05 -11.56
CA GLU A 71 -21.12 2.72 -10.95
C GLU A 71 -21.25 4.20 -11.38
N SER A 72 -20.24 4.77 -12.05
CA SER A 72 -20.21 6.19 -12.46
C SER A 72 -21.20 6.57 -13.56
N GLY A 73 -21.93 5.60 -14.09
CA GLY A 73 -22.96 5.77 -15.11
C GLY A 73 -22.51 5.32 -16.50
N PRO A 74 -23.34 5.56 -17.54
CA PRO A 74 -23.06 5.12 -18.89
C PRO A 74 -21.78 5.74 -19.45
N ALA A 75 -20.95 4.93 -20.09
CA ALA A 75 -19.79 5.43 -20.82
C ALA A 75 -20.24 6.34 -21.97
N VAL A 76 -19.61 7.51 -22.09
CA VAL A 76 -19.82 8.45 -23.19
C VAL A 76 -18.69 8.32 -24.19
N ALA A 77 -18.99 8.41 -25.48
CA ALA A 77 -17.97 8.40 -26.53
C ALA A 77 -16.96 9.52 -26.30
N MET A 78 -15.67 9.20 -26.47
CA MET A 78 -14.61 10.17 -26.30
C MET A 78 -14.44 10.96 -27.61
N GLU A 79 -14.77 12.25 -27.58
CA GLU A 79 -14.64 13.16 -28.72
C GLU A 79 -13.16 13.47 -29.02
N ALA A 80 -12.88 13.87 -30.27
CA ALA A 80 -11.50 14.11 -30.74
C ALA A 80 -10.76 15.21 -29.94
N ASP A 81 -11.48 16.18 -29.38
CA ASP A 81 -10.93 17.29 -28.60
C ASP A 81 -10.93 17.04 -27.07
N PHE A 82 -11.34 15.84 -26.62
CA PHE A 82 -11.55 15.51 -25.22
C PHE A 82 -10.32 15.82 -24.34
N PHE A 83 -9.14 15.41 -24.79
CA PHE A 83 -7.91 15.64 -24.03
C PHE A 83 -7.47 17.12 -24.07
N ASP A 84 -7.76 17.85 -25.14
CA ASP A 84 -7.44 19.29 -25.23
C ASP A 84 -8.33 20.10 -24.29
N SER A 85 -9.63 19.82 -24.27
CA SER A 85 -10.57 20.45 -23.35
C SER A 85 -10.25 20.11 -21.89
N MET A 86 -9.85 18.86 -21.60
CA MET A 86 -9.42 18.43 -20.28
C MET A 86 -8.16 19.19 -19.82
N ARG A 87 -7.14 19.32 -20.67
CA ARG A 87 -5.90 20.07 -20.36
C ARG A 87 -6.17 21.56 -20.15
N ALA A 88 -7.03 22.17 -20.97
CA ALA A 88 -7.40 23.57 -20.82
C ALA A 88 -8.07 23.82 -19.44
N ARG A 89 -9.01 22.96 -19.05
CA ARG A 89 -9.67 23.03 -17.73
C ARG A 89 -8.69 22.84 -16.57
N ALA A 90 -7.75 21.89 -16.68
CA ALA A 90 -6.75 21.66 -15.64
C ALA A 90 -5.83 22.87 -15.46
N ARG A 91 -5.37 23.51 -16.56
CA ARG A 91 -4.55 24.72 -16.52
C ARG A 91 -5.29 25.90 -15.92
N GLN A 92 -6.57 26.10 -16.24
CA GLN A 92 -7.39 27.15 -15.64
C GLN A 92 -7.51 27.00 -14.12
N ARG A 93 -7.70 25.77 -13.62
CA ARG A 93 -7.73 25.49 -12.17
C ARG A 93 -6.39 25.76 -11.49
N ALA A 94 -5.28 25.45 -12.17
CA ALA A 94 -3.94 25.70 -11.63
C ALA A 94 -3.57 27.19 -11.60
N ALA A 95 -4.06 27.99 -12.56
CA ALA A 95 -3.80 29.42 -12.65
C ALA A 95 -4.70 30.28 -11.73
N GLY A 96 -5.81 29.71 -11.24
CA GLY A 96 -6.70 30.35 -10.27
C GLY A 96 -6.30 30.13 -8.80
N LYS A 97 -5.09 29.62 -8.56
CA LYS A 97 -4.52 29.36 -7.24
C LYS A 97 -3.25 30.18 -7.07
#